data_AF-A0A139QTI3-F1
#
_entry.id   AF-A0A139QTI3-F1
#
_cell.length_a   1.000
_cell.length_b   1.000
_cell.length_c   1.000
_cell.angle_alpha   90.00
_cell.angle_beta   90.00
_cell.angle_gamma   90.00
#
_symmetry.space_group_name_H-M   'P 1'
#
loop_
_entity.id
_entity.type
_entity.pdbx_description
1 polymer ?
#
loop_
_entity_poly.entity_id
_entity_poly.type
_entity_poly.pdbx_seq_one_letter_code
_entity_poly.pdbx_strand_id
1 'polypeptide(L)' 'MPTVSDLSERLSKDMKKRGIGFVGPVITYSFLQAVGIVNDHLVNCDYR' A
#
# COMPACT_ATOMS: atom_id res chain seq x y z
N MET A 1 -6.57 5.98 -9.78
CA MET A 1 -5.84 5.53 -8.57
C MET A 1 -4.72 4.60 -9.04
N PRO A 2 -3.48 4.82 -8.59
CA PRO A 2 -2.38 3.91 -8.88
C PRO A 2 -2.59 2.59 -8.13
N THR A 3 -1.90 1.53 -8.55
CA THR A 3 -1.92 0.20 -7.90
C THR A 3 -0.62 -0.10 -7.16
N VAL A 4 0.37 0.77 -7.30
CA VAL A 4 1.69 0.71 -6.67
C VAL A 4 2.19 2.14 -6.40
N SER A 5 3.08 2.27 -5.43
CA SER A 5 3.83 3.49 -5.11
C SER A 5 5.26 3.15 -4.74
N ASP A 6 6.17 4.11 -4.84
CA ASP A 6 7.55 3.95 -4.37
C ASP A 6 7.63 3.48 -2.91
N LEU A 7 6.70 3.96 -2.07
CA LEU A 7 6.60 3.54 -0.67
C LEU A 7 6.26 2.05 -0.56
N SER A 8 5.24 1.58 -1.29
CA SER A 8 4.84 0.17 -1.29
C SER A 8 5.91 -0.75 -1.85
N GLU A 9 6.71 -0.31 -2.82
CA GLU A 9 7.84 -1.10 -3.33
C GLU A 9 8.96 -1.22 -2.30
N ARG A 10 9.32 -0.12 -1.64
CA ARG A 10 10.34 -0.10 -0.58
C ARG A 10 9.90 -0.99 0.59
N LEU A 11 8.66 -0.85 1.02
CA LEU A 11 8.11 -1.62 2.13
C LEU A 11 7.97 -3.10 1.79
N SER A 12 7.47 -3.44 0.59
CA SER A 12 7.43 -4.82 0.09
C SER A 12 8.81 -5.49 0.12
N LYS A 13 9.85 -4.78 -0.32
CA LYS A 13 11.24 -5.28 -0.28
C LYS A 13 11.73 -5.49 1.15
N ASP A 14 11.46 -4.55 2.06
CA ASP A 14 11.88 -4.66 3.46
C ASP A 14 11.15 -5.81 4.18
N MET A 15 9.85 -5.95 3.97
CA MET A 15 9.05 -7.04 4.54
C MET A 15 9.52 -8.41 4.04
N LYS A 16 9.84 -8.54 2.74
CA LYS A 16 10.46 -9.77 2.18
C LYS A 16 11.80 -10.08 2.83
N LYS A 17 12.66 -9.07 3.05
CA LYS A 17 13.96 -9.25 3.73
C LYS A 17 13.79 -9.74 5.18
N ARG A 18 12.71 -9.33 5.85
CA ARG A 18 12.35 -9.77 7.21
C ARG A 18 11.68 -11.16 7.23
N GLY A 19 11.56 -11.84 6.09
CA GLY A 19 10.97 -13.18 5.99
C GLY A 19 9.44 -13.20 5.90
N ILE A 20 8.79 -12.04 5.74
CA ILE A 20 7.33 -11.98 5.56
C ILE A 20 7.00 -12.39 4.12
N GLY A 21 6.17 -13.43 3.98
CA GLY A 21 5.66 -13.90 2.70
C GLY A 21 4.42 -13.13 2.24
N PHE A 22 4.07 -13.26 0.95
CA PHE A 22 2.83 -12.69 0.37
C PHE A 22 2.69 -11.15 0.45
N VAL A 23 3.81 -10.44 0.50
CA VAL A 23 3.88 -8.97 0.62
C VAL A 23 4.39 -8.34 -0.68
N GLY A 24 3.77 -8.65 -1.82
CA GLY A 24 4.09 -8.00 -3.09
C GLY A 24 3.79 -6.49 -3.08
N PRO A 25 4.37 -5.68 -3.99
CA PRO A 25 4.14 -4.23 -4.01
C PRO A 25 2.66 -3.83 -4.09
N VAL A 26 1.87 -4.54 -4.91
CA VAL A 26 0.42 -4.31 -5.05
C VAL A 26 -0.33 -4.61 -3.74
N ILE A 27 -0.07 -5.77 -3.13
CA ILE A 27 -0.68 -6.16 -1.85
C ILE A 27 -0.31 -5.16 -0.76
N THR A 28 0.96 -4.74 -0.74
CA THR A 28 1.47 -3.76 0.21
C THR A 28 0.79 -2.41 0.00
N TYR A 29 0.60 -1.97 -1.25
CA TYR A 29 -0.10 -0.73 -1.56
C TYR A 29 -1.56 -0.77 -1.10
N SER A 30 -2.30 -1.84 -1.40
CA SER A 30 -3.68 -2.01 -0.93
C SER A 30 -3.77 -2.06 0.60
N PHE A 31 -2.80 -2.67 1.27
CA PHE A 31 -2.72 -2.65 2.73
C PHE A 31 -2.52 -1.22 3.26
N LEU A 32 -1.60 -0.46 2.66
CA LEU A 32 -1.35 0.94 3.04
C LEU A 32 -2.58 1.84 2.86
N GLN A 33 -3.39 1.58 1.83
CA GLN A 33 -4.70 2.23 1.67
C GLN A 33 -5.66 1.85 2.79
N ALA A 34 -5.78 0.55 3.09
CA ALA A 34 -6.72 0.05 4.10
C ALA A 34 -6.41 0.52 5.53
N VAL A 35 -5.13 0.68 5.89
CA VAL A 35 -4.72 1.18 7.22
C VAL A 35 -4.60 2.69 7.30
N GLY A 36 -4.92 3.42 6.22
CA GLY A 36 -4.95 4.88 6.20
C GLY A 36 -3.59 5.57 6.05
N ILE A 37 -2.52 4.84 5.68
CA ILE A 37 -1.23 5.46 5.35
C ILE A 37 -1.29 6.18 3.99
N VAL A 38 -2.08 5.64 3.06
CA VAL A 38 -2.37 6.28 1.77
C VAL A 38 -3.85 6.62 1.71
N ASN A 39 -4.17 7.91 1.64
CA ASN A 39 -5.53 8.36 1.40
C ASN A 39 -5.78 8.53 -0.09
N ASP A 40 -6.36 7.49 -0.68
CA ASP A 40 -6.67 7.44 -2.10
C ASP A 40 -8.19 7.47 -2.34
N HIS A 41 -8.98 7.93 -1.34
CA HIS A 41 -10.41 8.12 -1.49
C HIS A 41 -10.71 9.11 -2.62
N LEU A 42 -11.82 8.85 -3.34
CA LEU A 42 -12.30 9.74 -4.39
C LEU A 42 -12.52 11.15 -3.83
N VAL A 43 -12.30 12.18 -4.64
CA VAL A 43 -12.41 13.59 -4.22
C VAL A 43 -13.80 13.93 -3.67
N ASN A 44 -14.83 13.24 -4.17
CA ASN A 44 -16.22 13.36 -3.76
C ASN A 44 -16.66 12.28 -2.77
N CYS A 45 -15.73 11.58 -2.10
CA CYS A 45 -16.06 10.60 -1.07
C CYS A 45 -16.32 11.31 0.27
N ASP A 46 -17.46 11.03 0.89
CA ASP A 46 -17.83 11.59 2.20
C ASP A 46 -16.90 11.16 3.35
N TYR A 47 -16.09 10.12 3.13
CA TYR A 47 -15.17 9.52 4.10
C TYR A 47 -13.69 9.76 3.77
N ARG A 48 -13.39 10.76 2.92
CA ARG A 48 -12.02 11.15 2.59
C ARG A 48 -11.31 11.78 3.78
#